data_AF-A0A8C3IB88-F1
#
_entry.id   AF-A0A8C3IB88-F1
#
_cell.length_a   1.000
_cell.length_b   1.000
_cell.length_c   1.000
_cell.angle_alpha   90.00
_cell.angle_beta   90.00
_cell.angle_gamma   90.00
#
_symmetry.space_group_name_H-M   'P 1'
#
loop_
_entity.id
_entity.type
_entity.pdbx_description
1 polymer ?
#
loop_
_entity_poly.entity_id
_entity_poly.type
_entity_poly.pdbx_seq_one_letter_code
_entity_poly.pdbx_strand_id
1 'polypeptide(L)'
;LAAVSLESWRPPGCVWLCALLFTYASIMGWYCWWIYCFNIKGREYGEDEKLYIIRRYMKMSQSQFDSLEDNQRETFLEQQLWIRESYEVYKQEQEEELKKMAMDPRWKRYRRWMRSEGPGRLTFIDD
;
A
#
# COMPACT_ATOMS: atom_id res chain seq x y z
N LEU A 1 -25.37 -61.73 16.24
CA LEU A 1 -25.46 -61.41 14.80
C LEU A 1 -26.21 -60.10 14.54
N ALA A 2 -25.91 -59.00 15.24
CA ALA A 2 -26.58 -57.71 15.00
C ALA A 2 -25.71 -56.51 15.40
N ALA A 3 -24.42 -56.52 15.06
CA ALA A 3 -23.50 -55.43 15.42
C ALA A 3 -22.54 -55.03 14.27
N VAL A 4 -22.89 -55.30 13.01
CA VAL A 4 -22.02 -55.02 11.85
C VAL A 4 -22.80 -54.34 10.71
N SER A 5 -23.74 -53.45 11.00
CA SER A 5 -24.56 -52.82 9.93
C SER A 5 -24.75 -51.31 10.05
N LEU A 6 -23.97 -50.61 10.86
CA LEU A 6 -24.04 -49.14 10.97
C LEU A 6 -22.84 -48.39 10.39
N GLU A 7 -21.85 -49.07 9.80
CA GLU A 7 -20.69 -48.45 9.15
C GLU A 7 -20.76 -48.41 7.61
N SER A 8 -21.83 -48.96 7.01
CA SER A 8 -21.88 -49.20 5.56
C SER A 8 -22.46 -48.06 4.70
N TRP A 9 -22.98 -46.97 5.28
CA TRP A 9 -23.62 -45.90 4.49
C TRP A 9 -23.25 -44.49 4.98
N ARG A 10 -21.96 -44.17 4.99
CA ARG A 10 -21.51 -42.77 4.95
C ARG A 10 -20.82 -42.57 3.60
N PRO A 11 -21.52 -42.05 2.57
CA PRO A 11 -20.95 -41.94 1.22
C PRO A 11 -19.65 -41.11 1.32
N PRO A 12 -18.59 -41.50 0.59
CA PRO A 12 -17.26 -40.91 0.76
C PRO A 12 -17.31 -39.37 0.63
N GLY A 13 -18.19 -38.85 -0.24
CA GLY A 13 -18.40 -37.41 -0.44
C GLY A 13 -18.83 -36.63 0.81
N CYS A 14 -19.59 -37.23 1.75
CA CYS A 14 -20.01 -36.54 2.97
C CYS A 14 -18.83 -36.29 3.92
N VAL A 15 -17.86 -37.20 3.96
CA VAL A 15 -16.65 -37.04 4.80
C VAL A 15 -15.77 -35.91 4.24
N TRP A 16 -15.64 -35.82 2.90
CA TRP A 16 -14.91 -34.73 2.24
C TRP A 16 -15.58 -33.37 2.47
N LEU A 17 -16.92 -33.29 2.42
CA LEU A 17 -17.65 -32.06 2.69
C LEU A 17 -17.49 -31.61 4.15
N CYS A 18 -17.59 -32.53 5.11
CA CYS A 18 -17.35 -32.21 6.52
C CYS A 18 -15.89 -31.77 6.78
N ALA A 19 -14.92 -32.41 6.14
CA ALA A 19 -13.51 -32.04 6.24
C ALA A 19 -13.25 -30.64 5.64
N LEU A 20 -13.84 -30.33 4.48
CA LEU A 20 -13.73 -29.01 3.83
C LEU A 20 -14.36 -27.89 4.67
N LEU A 21 -15.52 -28.14 5.29
CA LEU A 21 -16.15 -27.16 6.17
C LEU A 21 -15.31 -26.91 7.43
N PHE A 22 -14.70 -27.97 7.98
CA PHE A 22 -13.84 -27.85 9.15
C PHE A 22 -12.52 -27.12 8.86
N THR A 23 -11.89 -27.39 7.72
CA THR A 23 -10.67 -26.67 7.30
C THR A 23 -10.98 -25.21 6.99
N TYR A 24 -12.09 -24.94 6.30
CA TYR A 24 -12.54 -23.58 6.03
C TYR A 24 -12.82 -22.79 7.32
N ALA A 25 -13.51 -23.39 8.29
CA ALA A 25 -13.74 -22.77 9.60
C ALA A 25 -12.44 -22.52 10.38
N SER A 26 -11.47 -23.43 10.30
CA SER A 26 -10.16 -23.28 10.94
C SER A 26 -9.34 -22.14 10.31
N ILE A 27 -9.37 -22.02 8.99
CA ILE A 27 -8.73 -20.92 8.24
C ILE A 27 -9.40 -19.59 8.57
N MET A 28 -10.74 -19.54 8.61
CA MET A 28 -11.47 -18.36 9.02
C MET A 28 -11.14 -17.96 10.46
N GLY A 29 -11.04 -18.92 11.39
CA GLY A 29 -10.64 -18.66 12.76
C GLY A 29 -9.23 -18.07 12.87
N TRP A 30 -8.27 -18.63 12.13
CA TRP A 30 -6.90 -18.10 12.06
C TRP A 30 -6.87 -16.69 11.45
N TYR A 31 -7.63 -16.45 10.38
CA TYR A 31 -7.72 -15.15 9.73
C TYR A 31 -8.40 -14.10 10.61
N CYS A 32 -9.48 -14.47 11.30
CA CYS A 32 -10.16 -13.61 12.28
C CYS A 32 -9.26 -13.33 13.49
N TRP A 33 -8.47 -14.30 13.96
CA TRP A 33 -7.49 -14.09 15.02
C TRP A 33 -6.37 -13.15 14.57
N TRP A 34 -5.88 -13.32 13.33
CA TRP A 34 -4.91 -12.44 12.70
C TRP A 34 -5.49 -11.02 12.64
N ILE A 35 -6.64 -10.84 11.99
CA ILE A 35 -7.34 -9.54 11.91
C ILE A 35 -7.60 -8.95 13.30
N TYR A 36 -8.07 -9.72 14.28
CA TYR A 36 -8.28 -9.23 15.64
C TYR A 36 -6.97 -8.76 16.29
N CYS A 37 -5.87 -9.50 16.11
CA CYS A 37 -4.56 -9.11 16.63
C CYS A 37 -4.01 -7.84 15.97
N PHE A 38 -4.21 -7.65 14.66
CA PHE A 38 -3.70 -6.49 13.93
C PHE A 38 -4.62 -5.27 13.98
N ASN A 39 -5.94 -5.48 13.97
CA ASN A 39 -6.94 -4.41 13.87
C ASN A 39 -7.46 -3.95 15.24
N ILE A 40 -7.63 -4.87 16.22
CA ILE A 40 -8.21 -4.55 17.54
C ILE A 40 -7.16 -4.45 18.64
N LYS A 41 -6.11 -5.28 18.62
CA LYS A 41 -5.04 -5.23 19.64
C LYS A 41 -4.00 -4.13 19.41
N GLY A 42 -4.06 -3.40 18.30
CA GLY A 42 -3.18 -2.27 18.02
C GLY A 42 -1.69 -2.62 18.10
N ARG A 43 -1.31 -3.87 17.79
CA ARG A 43 0.10 -4.17 17.54
C ARG A 43 0.52 -3.26 16.40
N GLU A 44 1.48 -2.37 16.64
CA GLU A 44 2.03 -1.54 15.58
C GLU A 44 2.39 -2.45 14.42
N TYR A 45 1.85 -2.16 13.24
CA TYR A 45 2.37 -2.73 12.01
C TYR A 45 3.89 -2.63 12.09
N GLY A 46 4.59 -3.75 11.87
CA GLY A 46 6.03 -3.69 11.75
C GLY A 46 6.38 -2.70 10.65
N GLU A 47 7.58 -2.16 10.75
CA GLU A 47 8.05 -1.13 9.82
C GLU A 47 7.93 -1.60 8.37
N ASP A 48 8.25 -2.87 8.12
CA ASP A 48 8.11 -3.53 6.81
C ASP A 48 6.66 -3.57 6.30
N GLU A 49 5.69 -3.92 7.15
CA GLU A 49 4.28 -3.93 6.74
C GLU A 49 3.74 -2.52 6.48
N LYS A 50 4.16 -1.53 7.29
CA LYS A 50 3.82 -0.11 7.05
C LYS A 50 4.37 0.35 5.71
N LEU A 51 5.64 0.09 5.44
CA LEU A 51 6.32 0.45 4.19
C LEU A 51 5.65 -0.23 2.98
N TYR A 52 5.23 -1.49 3.11
CA TYR A 52 4.49 -2.18 2.07
C TYR A 52 3.15 -1.50 1.75
N ILE A 53 2.39 -1.11 2.76
CA ILE A 53 1.10 -0.42 2.60
C ILE A 53 1.31 0.96 1.97
N ILE A 54 2.29 1.73 2.45
CA ILE A 54 2.66 3.06 1.92
C ILE A 54 3.01 2.94 0.44
N ARG A 55 3.87 1.98 0.07
CA ARG A 55 4.23 1.70 -1.34
C ARG A 55 2.98 1.42 -2.17
N ARG A 56 2.03 0.65 -1.64
CA ARG A 56 0.78 0.31 -2.34
C ARG A 56 -0.11 1.53 -2.56
N TYR A 57 -0.22 2.42 -1.58
CA TYR A 57 -0.99 3.66 -1.70
C TYR A 57 -0.34 4.66 -2.65
N MET A 58 0.98 4.80 -2.63
CA MET A 58 1.74 5.67 -3.53
C MET A 58 1.80 5.17 -4.99
N LYS A 59 1.41 3.91 -5.26
CA LYS A 59 1.46 3.27 -6.59
C LYS A 59 2.86 3.26 -7.22
N MET A 60 3.91 3.18 -6.41
CA MET A 60 5.30 3.14 -6.88
C MET A 60 5.78 1.70 -7.11
N SER A 61 6.67 1.52 -8.09
CA SER A 61 7.35 0.23 -8.29
C SER A 61 8.33 -0.05 -7.13
N GLN A 62 8.76 -1.30 -6.98
CA GLN A 62 9.75 -1.67 -5.96
C GLN A 62 11.05 -0.88 -6.14
N SER A 63 11.58 -0.86 -7.36
CA SER A 63 12.81 -0.14 -7.68
C SER A 63 12.73 1.35 -7.38
N GLN A 64 11.56 1.97 -7.62
CA GLN A 64 11.33 3.38 -7.29
C GLN A 64 11.29 3.61 -5.78
N PHE A 65 10.66 2.68 -5.04
CA PHE A 65 10.59 2.76 -3.58
C PHE A 65 11.95 2.51 -2.92
N ASP A 66 12.71 1.56 -3.46
CA ASP A 66 14.05 1.22 -2.95
C ASP A 66 15.03 2.36 -3.22
N SER A 67 14.85 3.10 -4.32
CA SER A 67 15.64 4.30 -4.66
C SER A 67 15.31 5.53 -3.81
N LEU A 68 14.23 5.50 -3.01
CA LEU A 68 13.95 6.59 -2.08
C LEU A 68 15.00 6.60 -0.96
N GLU A 69 15.38 7.79 -0.56
CA GLU A 69 16.31 8.00 0.55
C GLU A 69 15.63 7.60 1.88
N ASP A 70 16.41 7.08 2.83
CA ASP A 70 15.90 6.61 4.12
C ASP A 70 15.11 7.69 4.87
N ASN A 71 15.56 8.94 4.78
CA ASN A 71 14.87 10.08 5.39
C ASN A 71 13.45 10.30 4.79
N GLN A 72 13.27 10.05 3.50
CA GLN A 72 11.95 10.12 2.87
C GLN A 72 11.06 8.95 3.31
N ARG A 73 11.63 7.77 3.52
CA ARG A 73 10.90 6.61 4.07
C ARG A 73 10.44 6.88 5.51
N GLU A 74 11.31 7.45 6.34
CA GLU A 74 11.01 7.82 7.73
C GLU A 74 9.89 8.87 7.80
N THR A 75 9.94 9.93 6.99
CA THR A 75 8.88 10.95 6.97
C THR A 75 7.52 10.38 6.57
N PHE A 76 7.46 9.43 5.64
CA PHE A 76 6.22 8.72 5.30
C PHE A 76 5.68 7.87 6.46
N LEU A 77 6.58 7.31 7.28
CA LEU A 77 6.21 6.58 8.49
C LEU A 77 5.75 7.54 9.60
N GLU A 78 6.43 8.67 9.81
CA GLU A 78 6.01 9.68 10.79
C GLU A 78 4.64 10.27 10.48
N GLN A 79 4.35 10.53 9.19
CA GLN A 79 3.06 11.02 8.72
C GLN A 79 1.95 9.94 8.73
N GLN A 80 2.28 8.71 9.12
CA GLN A 80 1.36 7.59 9.19
C GLN A 80 0.61 7.35 7.89
N LEU A 81 1.29 7.47 6.74
CA LEU A 81 0.67 7.34 5.41
C LEU A 81 0.10 5.93 5.14
N TRP A 82 0.35 4.95 6.01
CA TRP A 82 -0.33 3.65 5.99
C TRP A 82 -1.81 3.75 6.39
N ILE A 83 -2.23 4.84 7.06
CA ILE A 83 -3.63 5.13 7.39
C ILE A 83 -4.25 5.82 6.17
N ARG A 84 -5.37 5.27 5.70
CA ARG A 84 -6.06 5.78 4.50
C ARG A 84 -6.44 7.26 4.61
N GLU A 85 -6.86 7.71 5.79
CA GLU A 85 -7.21 9.11 6.06
C GLU A 85 -5.99 10.03 5.95
N SER A 86 -4.85 9.65 6.56
CA SER A 86 -3.59 10.40 6.45
C SER A 86 -3.09 10.47 5.01
N TYR A 87 -3.20 9.37 4.26
CA TYR A 87 -2.86 9.35 2.84
C TYR A 87 -3.74 10.29 2.01
N GLU A 88 -5.04 10.35 2.31
CA GLU A 88 -5.97 11.24 1.60
C GLU A 88 -5.67 12.70 1.88
N VAL A 89 -5.36 13.06 3.12
CA VAL A 89 -4.89 14.42 3.50
C VAL A 89 -3.59 14.76 2.79
N TYR A 90 -2.59 13.87 2.83
CA TYR A 90 -1.32 14.08 2.13
C TYR A 90 -1.51 14.29 0.63
N LYS A 91 -2.38 13.49 0.00
CA LYS A 91 -2.68 13.63 -1.43
C LYS A 91 -3.35 14.97 -1.73
N GLN A 92 -4.29 15.41 -0.88
CA GLN A 92 -4.94 16.70 -1.03
C GLN A 92 -3.93 17.85 -0.90
N GLU A 93 -3.03 17.79 0.07
CA GLU A 93 -1.98 18.79 0.25
C GLU A 93 -1.03 18.86 -0.95
N GLN A 94 -0.62 17.71 -1.49
CA GLN A 94 0.17 17.64 -2.73
C GLN A 94 -0.56 18.23 -3.94
N GLU A 95 -1.86 17.96 -4.08
CA GLU A 95 -2.68 18.54 -5.15
C GLU A 95 -2.85 20.06 -4.98
N GLU A 96 -2.99 20.55 -3.75
CA GLU A 96 -3.05 21.98 -3.46
C GLU A 96 -1.72 22.69 -3.73
N GLU A 97 -0.60 22.12 -3.32
CA GLU A 97 0.72 22.66 -3.62
C GLU A 97 0.98 22.68 -5.13
N LEU A 98 0.61 21.62 -5.85
CA LEU A 98 0.71 21.59 -7.32
C LEU A 98 -0.18 22.66 -7.96
N LYS A 99 -1.39 22.88 -7.43
CA LYS A 99 -2.29 23.96 -7.88
C LYS A 99 -1.70 25.34 -7.59
N LYS A 100 -1.13 25.57 -6.41
CA LYS A 100 -0.46 26.83 -6.04
C LYS A 100 0.72 27.11 -6.98
N MET A 101 1.57 26.11 -7.22
CA MET A 101 2.66 26.22 -8.20
C MET A 101 2.12 26.51 -9.60
N ALA A 102 1.07 25.82 -10.05
CA ALA A 102 0.47 26.06 -11.36
C ALA A 102 -0.11 27.48 -11.50
N MET A 103 -0.62 28.06 -10.41
CA MET A 103 -1.18 29.40 -10.37
C MET A 103 -0.11 30.50 -10.25
N ASP A 104 1.02 30.22 -9.62
CA ASP A 104 2.11 31.17 -9.41
C ASP A 104 2.66 31.74 -10.75
N PRO A 105 2.58 33.07 -10.97
CA PRO A 105 3.17 33.74 -12.12
C PRO A 105 4.68 33.45 -12.31
N ARG A 106 5.43 33.26 -11.21
CA ARG A 106 6.86 32.95 -11.25
C ARG A 106 7.12 31.58 -11.86
N TRP A 107 6.35 30.56 -11.46
CA TRP A 107 6.42 29.21 -12.05
C TRP A 107 5.99 29.20 -13.51
N LYS A 108 4.98 30.00 -13.90
CA LYS A 108 4.59 30.18 -15.31
C LYS A 108 5.70 30.83 -16.15
N ARG A 109 6.45 31.79 -15.59
CA ARG A 109 7.61 32.41 -16.24
C ARG A 109 8.76 31.40 -16.35
N TYR A 110 9.07 30.69 -15.28
CA TYR A 110 10.11 29.66 -15.26
C TYR A 110 9.83 28.52 -16.25
N ARG A 111 8.59 28.01 -16.33
CA ARG A 111 8.21 27.02 -17.36
C ARG A 111 8.37 27.53 -18.79
N ARG A 112 8.12 28.81 -19.05
CA ARG A 112 8.36 29.41 -20.38
C ARG A 112 9.85 29.45 -20.68
N TRP A 113 10.66 29.92 -19.73
CA TRP A 113 12.12 29.94 -19.84
C TRP A 113 12.70 28.53 -20.05
N MET A 114 12.25 27.52 -19.31
CA MET A 114 12.66 26.12 -19.51
C MET A 114 12.38 25.59 -20.93
N ARG A 115 11.32 26.07 -21.59
CA ARG A 115 10.99 25.67 -22.98
C ARG A 115 11.79 26.44 -24.03
N SER A 116 12.24 27.66 -23.75
CA SER A 116 12.95 28.53 -24.71
C SER A 116 14.47 28.53 -24.53
N GLU A 117 14.96 28.42 -23.31
CA GLU A 117 16.34 28.76 -22.89
C GLU A 117 16.92 27.74 -21.88
N GLY A 118 16.35 26.54 -21.78
CA GLY A 118 16.69 25.53 -20.76
C GLY A 118 18.19 25.26 -20.53
N PRO A 119 18.55 24.55 -19.43
CA PRO A 119 19.89 24.49 -18.81
C PRO A 119 20.95 23.69 -19.61
N GLY A 120 21.02 23.91 -20.92
CA GLY A 120 21.98 23.34 -21.85
C GLY A 120 22.17 24.19 -23.11
N ARG A 121 21.61 25.41 -23.16
CA ARG A 121 21.88 26.35 -24.25
C ARG A 121 23.29 26.91 -24.06
N LEU A 122 24.27 26.38 -24.81
CA LEU A 122 25.56 27.04 -25.08
C LEU A 122 25.25 28.37 -25.78
N THR A 123 25.06 29.43 -25.01
CA THR A 123 25.14 30.79 -25.57
C THR A 123 26.60 31.00 -25.90
N PHE A 124 26.94 30.92 -27.19
CA PHE A 124 28.20 31.46 -27.69
C PHE A 124 28.20 32.94 -27.32
N ILE A 125 28.92 33.27 -26.25
CA ILE A 125 29.32 34.63 -25.97
C ILE A 125 30.49 34.82 -26.93
N ASP A 126 30.19 35.37 -28.10
CA ASP A 126 31.23 35.79 -29.04
C ASP A 126 31.81 37.11 -28.49
N ASP A 127 33.08 37.07 -28.07
CA ASP A 127 33.92 38.25 -27.77
C ASP A 127 34.18 39.10 -29.02
#